data_AF-A0AAV0T0R1-F1
#
_entry.id   AF-A0AAV0T0R1-F1
#
_cell.length_a   1.000
_cell.length_b   1.000
_cell.length_c   1.000
_cell.angle_alpha   90.00
_cell.angle_beta   90.00
_cell.angle_gamma   90.00
#
_symmetry.space_group_name_H-M   'P 1'
#
loop_
_entity.id
_entity.type
_entity.pdbx_description
1 polymer ?
#
loop_
_entity_poly.entity_id
_entity_poly.type
_entity_poly.pdbx_seq_one_letter_code
_entity_poly.pdbx_strand_id
1 'polypeptide(L)'
;MAKLFCVIVGVRGSAFPVEIDVAESVGDLKMAIKAEMANALQNFDADQLQLFLAKGTDDKWLKDDDAAAQNLYKGEIHPVTQQMIGGEQVMATRTLQRWLFDDNTMSQPLPEQIHVLVVVPEQKKMVVP
;
A
#
# COMPACT_ATOMS: atom_id res chain seq x y z
N MET A 1 -12.46 -12.72 -4.75
CA MET A 1 -12.47 -11.27 -4.52
C MET A 1 -12.18 -10.93 -3.06
N ALA A 2 -11.25 -10.00 -2.84
CA ALA A 2 -10.88 -9.39 -1.57
C ALA A 2 -11.09 -7.87 -1.65
N LYS A 3 -11.29 -7.24 -0.48
CA LYS A 3 -11.38 -5.78 -0.35
C LYS A 3 -10.19 -5.30 0.47
N LEU A 4 -9.25 -4.65 -0.19
CA LEU A 4 -8.03 -4.14 0.43
C LEU A 4 -8.18 -2.65 0.69
N PHE A 5 -7.84 -2.20 1.88
CA PHE A 5 -7.74 -0.78 2.19
C PHE A 5 -6.29 -0.33 2.03
N CYS A 6 -6.09 0.66 1.16
CA CYS A 6 -4.79 1.15 0.75
C CYS A 6 -4.58 2.59 1.27
N VAL A 7 -3.34 2.95 1.55
CA VAL A 7 -2.96 4.33 1.93
C VAL A 7 -1.74 4.77 1.14
N ILE A 8 -1.78 6.00 0.61
CA ILE A 8 -0.60 6.63 0.00
C ILE A 8 0.26 7.25 1.10
N VAL A 9 1.49 6.76 1.24
CA VAL A 9 2.42 7.22 2.28
C VAL A 9 2.87 8.64 1.98
N GLY A 10 2.88 9.51 3.00
CA GLY A 10 3.29 10.92 2.87
C GLY A 10 2.23 11.84 2.27
N VAL A 11 1.04 11.33 1.96
CA VAL A 11 -0.10 12.12 1.48
C VAL A 11 -1.18 12.13 2.55
N ARG A 12 -1.64 13.31 2.95
CA ARG A 12 -2.75 13.44 3.89
C ARG A 12 -4.05 12.91 3.25
N GLY A 13 -4.70 11.96 3.90
CA GLY A 13 -5.92 11.33 3.39
C GLY A 13 -6.30 10.08 4.19
N SER A 14 -7.53 9.60 4.04
CA SER A 14 -7.96 8.33 4.65
C SER A 14 -7.59 7.13 3.77
N ALA A 15 -7.69 5.92 4.30
CA ALA A 15 -7.55 4.71 3.51
C ALA A 15 -8.69 4.61 2.49
N PHE A 16 -8.37 4.12 1.29
CA PHE A 16 -9.34 3.92 0.22
C PHE A 16 -9.47 2.43 -0.11
N PRO A 17 -10.70 1.95 -0.39
CA PRO A 17 -10.91 0.55 -0.73
C PRO A 17 -10.48 0.27 -2.18
N VAL A 18 -9.95 -0.93 -2.41
CA VAL A 18 -9.69 -1.52 -3.72
C VAL A 18 -10.25 -2.94 -3.71
N GLU A 19 -11.12 -3.25 -4.66
CA GLU A 19 -11.70 -4.59 -4.81
C GLU A 19 -10.96 -5.33 -5.92
N ILE A 20 -10.42 -6.52 -5.60
CA ILE A 20 -9.55 -7.29 -6.51
C ILE A 20 -9.63 -8.78 -6.20
N ASP A 21 -9.47 -9.65 -7.19
CA ASP A 21 -9.34 -11.08 -6.92
C ASP A 21 -7.94 -11.43 -6.39
N VAL A 22 -7.86 -12.35 -5.43
CA VAL A 22 -6.57 -12.76 -4.85
C VAL A 22 -5.73 -13.59 -5.84
N ALA A 23 -6.36 -14.13 -6.88
CA ALA A 23 -5.67 -14.77 -7.99
C ALA A 23 -4.96 -13.77 -8.92
N GLU A 24 -5.37 -12.49 -8.91
CA GLU A 24 -4.73 -11.45 -9.73
C GLU A 24 -3.33 -11.12 -9.23
N SER A 25 -2.56 -10.47 -10.10
CA SER A 25 -1.19 -10.08 -9.79
C SER A 25 -1.10 -8.80 -8.98
N VAL A 26 0.06 -8.60 -8.36
CA VAL A 26 0.45 -7.32 -7.76
C VAL A 26 0.48 -6.21 -8.81
N GLY A 27 0.80 -6.52 -10.08
CA GLY A 27 0.68 -5.58 -11.19
C GLY A 27 -0.75 -5.10 -11.39
N ASP A 28 -1.72 -6.01 -11.32
CA ASP A 28 -3.15 -5.68 -11.43
C ASP A 28 -3.62 -4.83 -10.25
N LEU A 29 -3.12 -5.12 -9.04
CA LEU A 29 -3.38 -4.29 -7.86
C LEU A 29 -2.83 -2.87 -8.04
N LYS A 30 -1.62 -2.71 -8.59
CA LYS A 30 -1.04 -1.38 -8.88
C LYS A 30 -1.92 -0.60 -9.88
N MET A 31 -2.45 -1.27 -10.90
CA MET A 31 -3.36 -0.65 -11.87
C MET A 31 -4.67 -0.23 -11.21
N ALA A 32 -5.27 -1.08 -10.38
CA ALA A 32 -6.50 -0.78 -9.65
C ALA A 32 -6.31 0.41 -8.68
N ILE A 33 -5.20 0.45 -7.94
CA ILE A 33 -4.84 1.57 -7.06
C ILE A 33 -4.72 2.88 -7.86
N LYS A 34 -4.03 2.86 -9.01
CA LYS A 34 -3.90 4.04 -9.87
C LYS A 34 -5.27 4.52 -10.38
N ALA A 35 -6.16 3.60 -10.74
CA ALA A 35 -7.50 3.94 -11.22
C ALA A 35 -8.34 4.62 -10.12
N GLU A 36 -8.33 4.06 -8.91
CA GLU A 36 -9.05 4.62 -7.76
C GLU A 36 -8.52 6.01 -7.36
N MET A 37 -7.20 6.18 -7.32
CA MET A 37 -6.54 7.41 -6.88
C MET A 37 -5.94 8.22 -8.06
N ALA A 38 -6.64 8.25 -9.20
CA ALA A 38 -6.12 8.82 -10.46
C ALA A 38 -5.63 10.27 -10.33
N ASN A 39 -6.33 11.11 -9.58
CA ASN A 39 -5.93 12.52 -9.37
C ASN A 39 -4.67 12.63 -8.50
N ALA A 40 -4.57 11.83 -7.43
CA ALA A 40 -3.41 11.83 -6.53
C ALA A 40 -2.17 11.21 -7.20
N LEU A 41 -2.38 10.24 -8.10
CA LEU A 41 -1.34 9.48 -8.79
C LEU A 41 -1.17 9.89 -10.26
N GLN A 42 -1.70 11.04 -10.68
CA GLN A 42 -1.71 11.47 -12.09
C GLN A 42 -0.31 11.55 -12.74
N ASN A 43 0.72 11.81 -11.93
CA ASN A 43 2.11 11.94 -12.38
C ASN A 43 2.90 10.64 -12.30
N PHE A 44 2.25 9.53 -11.93
CA PHE A 44 2.90 8.26 -11.70
C PHE A 44 2.21 7.15 -12.51
N ASP A 45 3.02 6.34 -13.17
CA ASP A 45 2.55 5.11 -13.78
C ASP A 45 2.38 4.00 -12.74
N ALA A 46 1.46 3.07 -13.03
CA ALA A 46 1.11 2.02 -12.08
C ALA A 46 2.35 1.18 -11.71
N ASP A 47 3.23 0.92 -12.68
CA ASP A 47 4.48 0.18 -12.48
C ASP A 47 5.48 0.90 -11.55
N GLN A 48 5.42 2.24 -11.50
CA GLN A 48 6.24 3.07 -10.60
C GLN A 48 5.78 3.01 -9.15
N LEU A 49 4.54 2.59 -8.86
CA LEU A 49 4.06 2.44 -7.49
C LEU A 49 4.82 1.32 -6.78
N GLN A 50 5.28 1.58 -5.57
CA GLN A 50 5.86 0.56 -4.71
C GLN A 50 4.82 0.17 -3.66
N LEU A 51 4.57 -1.13 -3.52
CA LEU A 51 3.56 -1.66 -2.61
C LEU A 51 4.23 -2.39 -1.46
N PHE A 52 3.77 -2.13 -0.24
CA PHE A 52 4.22 -2.78 0.98
C PHE A 52 3.01 -3.23 1.80
N LEU A 53 3.19 -4.26 2.62
CA LEU A 53 2.16 -4.66 3.56
C LEU A 53 2.12 -3.67 4.72
N ALA A 54 0.93 -3.22 5.09
CA ALA A 54 0.70 -2.53 6.36
C ALA A 54 0.66 -3.55 7.50
N LYS A 55 1.79 -4.25 7.67
CA LYS A 55 1.97 -5.32 8.64
C LYS A 55 2.54 -4.73 9.94
N GLY A 56 1.76 -4.80 11.01
CA GLY A 56 2.15 -4.39 12.35
C GLY A 56 3.28 -5.25 12.91
N THR A 57 3.83 -4.82 14.05
CA THR A 57 4.92 -5.54 14.74
C THR A 57 4.49 -6.88 15.33
N ASP A 58 3.18 -7.13 15.43
CA ASP A 58 2.57 -8.38 15.89
C ASP A 58 2.21 -9.33 14.73
N ASP A 59 2.76 -9.08 13.55
CA ASP A 59 2.50 -9.79 12.30
C ASP A 59 1.05 -9.73 11.80
N LYS A 60 0.23 -8.79 12.30
CA LYS A 60 -1.17 -8.58 11.86
C LYS A 60 -1.33 -7.34 10.99
N TRP A 61 -2.50 -7.21 10.37
CA TRP A 61 -2.87 -5.98 9.69
C TRP A 61 -2.89 -4.80 10.66
N LEU A 62 -2.40 -3.66 10.19
CA LEU A 62 -2.45 -2.41 10.94
C LEU A 62 -3.91 -1.98 11.09
N LYS A 63 -4.38 -1.80 12.32
CA LYS A 63 -5.72 -1.27 12.59
C LYS A 63 -5.80 0.22 12.26
N ASP A 64 -6.96 0.70 11.82
CA ASP A 64 -7.14 2.11 11.49
C ASP A 64 -7.10 3.05 12.71
N ASP A 65 -7.36 2.54 13.92
CA ASP A 65 -7.26 3.23 15.20
C ASP A 65 -5.85 3.24 15.81
N ASP A 66 -4.90 2.52 15.21
CA ASP A 66 -3.51 2.50 15.64
C ASP A 66 -2.84 3.86 15.43
N ALA A 67 -1.92 4.24 16.32
CA ALA A 67 -1.20 5.50 16.22
C ALA A 67 -0.41 5.65 14.90
N ALA A 68 0.14 4.55 14.37
CA ALA A 68 0.82 4.56 13.07
C ALA A 68 -0.15 4.81 11.92
N ALA A 69 -1.36 4.25 11.97
CA ALA A 69 -2.43 4.52 11.00
C ALA A 69 -2.88 5.98 11.06
N GLN A 70 -3.07 6.53 12.27
CA GLN A 70 -3.45 7.94 12.45
C GLN A 70 -2.38 8.90 11.91
N ASN A 71 -1.10 8.55 11.99
CA ASN A 71 -0.02 9.34 11.42
C ASN A 71 0.01 9.25 9.88
N LEU A 72 -0.20 8.05 9.33
CA LEU A 72 -0.39 7.87 7.89
C LEU A 72 -1.50 8.79 7.36
N TYR A 73 -2.64 8.88 8.06
CA TYR A 73 -3.75 9.73 7.63
C TYR A 73 -3.46 11.23 7.67
N LYS A 74 -2.51 11.65 8.50
CA LYS A 74 -2.00 13.04 8.54
C LYS A 74 -0.97 13.31 7.45
N GLY A 75 -0.53 12.30 6.70
CA GLY A 75 0.59 12.37 5.77
C GLY A 75 1.95 12.37 6.46
N GLU A 76 2.01 11.95 7.72
CA GLU A 76 3.23 11.91 8.52
C GLU A 76 3.87 10.52 8.43
N ILE A 77 5.20 10.47 8.26
CA ILE A 77 5.95 9.21 8.24
C ILE A 77 6.54 8.98 9.63
N HIS A 78 5.95 8.05 10.37
CA HIS A 78 6.42 7.62 11.70
C HIS A 78 7.48 6.51 11.56
N PRO A 79 8.41 6.31 12.52
CA PRO A 79 9.41 5.24 12.46
C PRO A 79 8.84 3.83 12.21
N VAL A 80 7.64 3.54 12.72
CA VAL A 80 6.93 2.28 12.45
C VAL A 80 6.56 2.14 10.97
N THR A 81 6.06 3.20 10.35
CA THR A 81 5.80 3.25 8.90
C THR A 81 7.09 3.09 8.10
N GLN A 82 8.20 3.70 8.54
CA GLN A 82 9.50 3.53 7.90
C GLN A 82 9.98 2.06 7.92
N GLN A 83 9.71 1.33 9.00
CA GLN A 83 10.02 -0.10 9.08
C GLN A 83 9.15 -0.90 8.11
N MET A 84 7.85 -0.60 7.99
CA MET A 84 6.94 -1.27 7.06
C MET A 84 7.36 -1.08 5.59
N ILE A 85 7.81 0.12 5.21
CA ILE A 85 8.25 0.42 3.84
C ILE A 85 9.75 0.18 3.59
N GLY A 86 10.49 -0.23 4.62
CA GLY A 86 11.92 -0.57 4.53
C GLY A 86 12.17 -2.02 4.08
N GLY A 87 11.11 -2.82 3.93
CA GLY A 87 11.19 -4.21 3.46
C GLY A 87 11.46 -4.33 1.96
N GLU A 88 11.57 -5.57 1.48
CA GLU A 88 11.70 -5.84 0.05
C GLU A 88 10.38 -5.52 -0.67
N GLN A 89 10.47 -4.79 -1.78
CA GLN A 89 9.31 -4.50 -2.62
C GLN A 89 8.78 -5.78 -3.26
N VAL A 90 7.45 -5.98 -3.22
CA VAL A 90 6.85 -7.12 -3.91
C VAL A 90 6.96 -7.00 -5.44
N MET A 91 7.26 -8.13 -6.08
CA MET A 91 7.34 -8.25 -7.54
C MET A 91 5.94 -8.21 -8.16
N ALA A 92 5.77 -7.42 -9.23
CA ALA A 92 4.48 -7.26 -9.91
C ALA A 92 3.90 -8.58 -10.46
N THR A 93 4.74 -9.57 -10.75
CA THR A 93 4.34 -10.89 -11.26
C THR A 93 3.78 -11.83 -10.20
N ARG A 94 3.89 -11.48 -8.90
CA ARG A 94 3.34 -12.30 -7.82
C ARG A 94 1.82 -12.14 -7.77
N THR A 95 1.11 -13.24 -7.57
CA THR A 95 -0.32 -13.19 -7.22
C THR A 95 -0.51 -12.63 -5.82
N LEU A 96 -1.64 -11.99 -5.55
CA LEU A 96 -1.98 -11.53 -4.21
C LEU A 96 -2.12 -12.68 -3.21
N GLN A 97 -2.63 -13.84 -3.62
CA GLN A 97 -2.72 -15.01 -2.75
C GLN A 97 -1.33 -15.40 -2.20
N ARG A 98 -0.35 -15.53 -3.10
CA ARG A 98 1.04 -15.81 -2.75
C ARG A 98 1.61 -14.74 -1.82
N TRP A 99 1.45 -13.47 -2.19
CA TRP A 99 2.05 -12.37 -1.45
C TRP A 99 1.43 -12.19 -0.06
N LEU A 100 0.10 -12.11 0.04
CA LEU A 100 -0.60 -11.84 1.30
C LEU A 100 -0.57 -13.06 2.23
N PHE A 101 -0.79 -14.27 1.70
CA PHE A 101 -1.09 -15.44 2.53
C PHE A 101 0.06 -16.46 2.58
N ASP A 102 0.60 -16.87 1.44
CA ASP A 102 1.61 -17.94 1.43
C ASP A 102 2.97 -17.44 1.96
N ASP A 103 3.41 -16.25 1.53
CA ASP A 103 4.73 -15.71 1.87
C ASP A 103 4.70 -14.91 3.19
N ASN A 104 3.58 -14.27 3.51
CA ASN A 104 3.47 -13.37 4.68
C ASN A 104 2.48 -13.83 5.76
N THR A 105 1.73 -14.91 5.51
CA THR A 105 0.80 -15.52 6.48
C THR A 105 -0.23 -14.56 7.07
N MET A 106 -0.63 -13.53 6.32
CA MET A 106 -1.59 -12.55 6.80
C MET A 106 -2.98 -13.19 6.96
N SER A 107 -3.78 -12.67 7.88
CA SER A 107 -5.19 -13.05 7.95
C SER A 107 -5.96 -12.52 6.74
N GLN A 108 -7.15 -13.06 6.49
CA GLN A 108 -8.07 -12.46 5.52
C GLN A 108 -8.33 -10.97 5.85
N PRO A 109 -8.35 -10.09 4.84
CA PRO A 109 -8.68 -8.67 5.01
C PRO A 109 -10.03 -8.45 5.71
N LEU A 110 -10.08 -7.58 6.71
CA LEU A 110 -11.30 -7.19 7.40
C LEU A 110 -11.49 -5.66 7.36
N PRO A 111 -12.71 -5.14 7.62
CA PRO A 111 -12.91 -3.71 7.87
C PRO A 111 -12.04 -3.19 9.03
N GLU A 112 -11.89 -1.86 9.12
CA GLU A 112 -11.14 -1.18 10.20
C GLU A 112 -9.64 -1.53 10.21
N GLN A 113 -9.11 -1.93 9.06
CA GLN A 113 -7.70 -2.31 8.86
C GLN A 113 -7.13 -1.65 7.61
N ILE A 114 -5.84 -1.31 7.66
CA ILE A 114 -5.03 -0.94 6.50
C ILE A 114 -4.25 -2.18 6.07
N HIS A 115 -4.23 -2.42 4.76
CA HIS A 115 -3.65 -3.63 4.18
C HIS A 115 -2.40 -3.31 3.36
N VAL A 116 -2.46 -2.25 2.55
CA VAL A 116 -1.39 -1.91 1.60
C VAL A 116 -0.95 -0.47 1.80
N LEU A 117 0.37 -0.29 1.93
CA LEU A 117 1.02 1.01 1.85
C LEU A 117 1.50 1.24 0.41
N VAL A 118 1.11 2.36 -0.16
CA VAL A 118 1.47 2.78 -1.51
C VAL A 118 2.51 3.88 -1.40
N VAL A 119 3.72 3.60 -1.86
CA VAL A 119 4.81 4.58 -1.92
C VAL A 119 5.02 4.97 -3.37
N VAL A 120 5.10 6.28 -3.63
CA VAL A 120 5.50 6.82 -4.93
C VAL A 120 6.96 7.24 -4.87
N PRO A 121 7.74 7.06 -5.94
CA PRO A 121 9.11 7.55 -5.99
C PRO A 121 9.11 9.07 -5.80
N GLU A 122 10.11 9.59 -5.08
CA GLU A 122 10.30 11.03 -5.00
C GLU A 122 10.41 11.59 -6.43
N GLN A 123 9.60 12.61 -6.73
CA GLN A 123 9.72 13.31 -8.00
C GLN A 123 11.16 13.83 -8.08
N LYS A 124 11.97 13.26 -8.98
CA LYS A 124 13.20 13.93 -9.40
C LYS A 124 12.75 15.29 -9.90
N LYS A 125 13.00 16.35 -9.12
CA LYS A 125 13.04 17.69 -9.65
C LYS A 125 13.96 17.60 -10.85
N MET A 126 13.42 17.76 -12.06
CA MET A 126 14.26 18.02 -13.23
C MET A 126 15.04 19.27 -12.88
N VAL A 127 16.29 19.09 -12.45
CA VAL A 127 17.27 20.16 -12.46
C VAL A 127 17.50 20.40 -13.94
N VAL A 128 16.78 21.37 -14.48
CA VAL A 128 17.00 21.86 -15.83
C VAL A 128 18.39 22.50 -15.80
N PRO A 129 19.36 22.03 -16.61
CA PRO A 129 20.69 22.62 -16.68
C PRO A 129 20.67 24.05 -17.23
#